data_AF-A0A6S7CN70-F1
#
_entry.id   AF-A0A6S7CN70-F1
#
_cell.length_a   1.000
_cell.length_b   1.000
_cell.length_c   1.000
_cell.angle_alpha   90.00
_cell.angle_beta   90.00
_cell.angle_gamma   90.00
#
_symmetry.space_group_name_H-M   'P 1'
#
loop_
_entity.id
_entity.type
_entity.pdbx_description
1 polymer ?
#
loop_
_entity_poly.entity_id
_entity_poly.type
_entity_poly.pdbx_seq_one_letter_code
_entity_poly.pdbx_strand_id
1 'polypeptide(L)'
;MTAFLLIWSPEKWPWPELPDIAQRVAAGVAVTDVWGCGFARSILPGDRVFLHRVARQPKGIFGSGYVTRAPYEVPDPATKRGYRLCIDFVYDWLVDAHEAPVIPREMLRTHPLSVQTWDAQCSGTVIKPIAEGALEKRWAELTGKRKPPKLDTPTGPTRSSKVTAHAAAAAKSAAASRPGTKPKAASNQTAESATKTATKKTATKRLQEG
;
A
#
# COMPACT_ATOMS: atom_id res chain seq x y z
N MET A 1 -4.59 24.92 -7.51
CA MET A 1 -3.99 23.58 -7.35
C MET A 1 -4.73 22.89 -6.22
N THR A 2 -4.89 21.59 -6.30
CA THR A 2 -5.43 20.81 -5.18
C THR A 2 -4.31 20.00 -4.54
N ALA A 3 -4.41 19.76 -3.23
CA ALA A 3 -3.43 18.96 -2.50
C ALA A 3 -4.01 17.59 -2.13
N PHE A 4 -3.21 16.55 -2.33
CA PHE A 4 -3.59 15.16 -2.03
C PHE A 4 -2.63 14.51 -1.04
N LEU A 5 -3.17 13.58 -0.25
CA LEU A 5 -2.41 12.78 0.70
C LEU A 5 -2.04 11.42 0.10
N LEU A 6 -0.76 11.11 0.09
CA LEU A 6 -0.19 9.81 -0.25
C LEU A 6 0.27 9.14 1.03
N ILE A 7 -0.24 7.95 1.35
CA ILE A 7 0.10 7.27 2.60
C ILE A 7 1.13 6.17 2.38
N TRP A 8 2.00 5.99 3.36
CA TRP A 8 2.95 4.90 3.44
C TRP A 8 2.93 4.25 4.83
N SER A 9 2.86 2.92 4.86
CA SER A 9 2.97 2.12 6.08
C SER A 9 4.26 1.29 6.00
N PRO A 10 5.25 1.52 6.88
CA PRO A 10 6.50 0.75 6.89
C PRO A 10 6.28 -0.73 7.21
N GLU A 11 5.22 -1.07 7.93
CA GLU A 11 4.86 -2.46 8.26
C GLU A 11 4.42 -3.25 7.03
N LYS A 12 3.64 -2.60 6.15
CA LYS A 12 3.13 -3.24 4.93
C LYS A 12 4.15 -3.18 3.79
N TRP A 13 4.87 -2.07 3.69
CA TRP A 13 5.74 -1.75 2.57
C TRP A 13 7.12 -1.31 3.07
N PRO A 14 8.03 -2.25 3.36
CA PRO A 14 9.41 -1.93 3.70
C PRO A 14 10.04 -1.11 2.59
N TRP A 15 10.72 -0.01 2.95
CA TRP A 15 11.31 0.91 1.98
C TRP A 15 12.77 1.22 2.36
N PRO A 16 13.68 0.25 2.17
CA PRO A 16 15.09 0.40 2.54
C PRO A 16 15.81 1.48 1.73
N GLU A 17 15.35 1.79 0.52
CA GLU A 17 15.95 2.79 -0.37
C GLU A 17 15.56 4.23 -0.03
N LEU A 18 14.63 4.44 0.92
CA LEU A 18 14.14 5.76 1.31
C LEU A 18 15.26 6.74 1.70
N PRO A 19 16.27 6.37 2.51
CA PRO A 19 17.35 7.27 2.88
C PRO A 19 18.14 7.76 1.67
N ASP A 20 18.46 6.87 0.73
CA ASP A 20 19.22 7.21 -0.49
C ASP A 20 18.43 8.17 -1.39
N ILE A 21 17.11 7.95 -1.51
CA ILE A 21 16.24 8.83 -2.28
C ILE A 21 16.13 10.20 -1.61
N ALA A 22 15.98 10.24 -0.29
CA ALA A 22 15.94 11.48 0.48
C ALA A 22 17.24 12.29 0.29
N GLN A 23 18.41 11.64 0.29
CA GLN A 23 19.69 12.29 0.01
C GLN A 23 19.75 12.86 -1.41
N ARG A 24 19.28 12.13 -2.42
CA ARG A 24 19.23 12.60 -3.82
C ARG A 24 18.31 13.82 -3.98
N VAL A 25 17.14 13.78 -3.37
CA VAL A 25 16.20 14.92 -3.36
C VAL A 25 16.80 16.12 -2.61
N ALA A 26 17.46 15.88 -1.48
CA ALA A 26 18.18 16.91 -0.73
C ALA A 26 19.29 17.55 -1.57
N ALA A 27 20.00 16.77 -2.39
CA ALA A 27 21.01 17.23 -3.35
C ALA A 27 20.45 17.93 -4.59
N GLY A 28 19.12 18.05 -4.72
CA GLY A 28 18.46 18.74 -5.83
C GLY A 28 18.28 17.90 -7.10
N VAL A 29 18.47 16.58 -7.01
CA VAL A 29 18.16 15.66 -8.11
C VAL A 29 16.64 15.54 -8.23
N ALA A 30 16.12 15.78 -9.43
CA ALA A 30 14.71 15.53 -9.72
C ALA A 30 14.45 14.01 -9.72
N VAL A 31 13.88 13.50 -8.64
CA VAL A 31 13.51 12.09 -8.51
C VAL A 31 12.02 11.94 -8.74
N THR A 32 11.66 11.15 -9.75
CA THR A 32 10.27 10.77 -10.02
C THR A 32 9.94 9.41 -9.43
N ASP A 33 8.68 9.22 -9.07
CA ASP A 33 8.19 8.01 -8.43
C ASP A 33 6.75 7.71 -8.84
N VAL A 34 6.37 6.45 -8.72
CA VAL A 34 5.02 5.94 -8.96
C VAL A 34 4.36 5.63 -7.63
N TRP A 35 3.15 6.16 -7.44
CA TRP A 35 2.38 5.94 -6.22
C TRP A 35 0.97 5.46 -6.52
N GLY A 36 0.50 4.45 -5.79
CA GLY A 36 -0.90 4.03 -5.88
C GLY A 36 -1.82 5.07 -5.24
N CYS A 37 -2.82 5.56 -5.96
CA CYS A 37 -3.74 6.61 -5.49
C CYS A 37 -5.14 6.07 -5.11
N GLY A 38 -5.23 4.77 -4.78
CA GLY A 38 -6.50 4.15 -4.40
C GLY A 38 -7.52 4.22 -5.54
N PHE A 39 -8.60 4.97 -5.33
CA PHE A 39 -9.67 5.19 -6.31
C PHE A 39 -9.70 6.64 -6.84
N ALA A 40 -8.75 7.48 -6.44
CA ALA A 40 -8.73 8.88 -6.82
C ALA A 40 -8.38 9.04 -8.30
N ARG A 41 -9.38 9.46 -9.09
CA ARG A 41 -9.25 9.77 -10.53
C ARG A 41 -9.17 11.26 -10.83
N SER A 42 -9.43 12.11 -9.83
CA SER A 42 -9.44 13.56 -9.96
C SER A 42 -8.07 14.21 -9.82
N ILE A 43 -7.01 13.42 -9.61
CA ILE A 43 -5.64 13.94 -9.48
C ILE A 43 -5.16 14.35 -10.88
N LEU A 44 -4.66 15.57 -11.02
CA LEU A 44 -4.18 16.12 -12.28
C LEU A 44 -2.69 16.45 -12.21
N PRO A 45 -1.97 16.45 -13.35
CA PRO A 45 -0.62 16.96 -13.42
C PRO A 45 -0.55 18.41 -12.90
N GLY A 46 0.46 18.69 -12.08
CA GLY A 46 0.64 19.97 -11.38
C GLY A 46 -0.03 20.04 -10.01
N ASP A 47 -0.87 19.08 -9.63
CA ASP A 47 -1.41 19.01 -8.27
C ASP A 47 -0.32 18.69 -7.24
N ARG A 48 -0.54 19.18 -6.03
CA ARG A 48 0.37 19.00 -4.91
C ARG A 48 0.12 17.65 -4.24
N VAL A 49 1.18 16.98 -3.83
CA VAL A 49 1.08 15.75 -3.02
C VAL A 49 1.92 15.86 -1.76
N PHE A 50 1.39 15.30 -0.67
CA PHE A 50 2.09 15.15 0.60
C PHE A 50 2.17 13.68 0.99
N LEU A 51 3.35 13.25 1.41
CA LEU A 51 3.60 11.88 1.86
C LEU A 51 3.43 11.79 3.37
N HIS A 52 2.58 10.88 3.82
CA HIS A 52 2.25 10.67 5.22
C HIS A 52 2.60 9.25 5.67
N ARG A 53 3.40 9.14 6.74
CA ARG A 53 3.74 7.89 7.40
C ARG A 53 2.62 7.52 8.37
N VAL A 54 2.02 6.34 8.17
CA VAL A 54 0.90 5.81 8.96
C VAL A 54 1.26 4.48 9.64
N ALA A 55 0.31 3.94 10.42
CA ALA A 55 0.38 2.71 11.20
C ALA A 55 1.39 2.74 12.37
N ARG A 56 2.69 2.96 12.11
CA ARG A 56 3.75 2.88 13.12
C ARG A 56 4.39 4.23 13.42
N GLN A 57 4.56 4.57 14.70
CA GLN A 57 5.30 5.76 15.12
C GLN A 57 6.76 5.71 14.65
N PRO A 58 7.38 6.86 14.33
CA PRO A 58 6.79 8.21 14.30
C PRO A 58 5.86 8.44 13.11
N LYS A 59 4.62 8.87 13.36
CA LYS A 59 3.64 9.22 12.32
C LYS A 59 3.77 10.70 11.97
N GLY A 60 3.52 11.04 10.71
CA GLY A 60 3.63 12.43 10.27
C GLY A 60 3.88 12.58 8.78
N ILE A 61 3.91 13.82 8.32
CA ILE A 61 4.22 14.16 6.94
C ILE A 61 5.73 14.27 6.80
N PHE A 62 6.30 13.58 5.82
CA PHE A 62 7.75 13.47 5.63
C PHE A 62 8.21 13.81 4.21
N GLY A 63 7.28 14.03 3.29
CA GLY A 63 7.63 14.47 1.95
C GLY A 63 6.53 15.27 1.29
N SER A 64 6.92 15.99 0.26
CA SER A 64 6.06 16.75 -0.63
C SER A 64 6.50 16.53 -2.07
N GLY A 65 5.60 16.77 -3.01
CA GLY A 65 5.90 16.65 -4.43
C GLY A 65 4.80 17.21 -5.30
N TYR A 66 4.97 17.03 -6.61
CA TYR A 66 4.02 17.48 -7.61
C TYR A 66 3.71 16.35 -8.58
N VAL A 67 2.44 16.17 -8.91
CA VAL A 67 1.99 15.16 -9.87
C VAL A 67 2.52 15.52 -11.24
N THR A 68 3.12 14.56 -11.92
CA THR A 68 3.59 14.70 -13.30
C THR A 68 2.69 13.95 -14.29
N ARG A 69 1.97 12.92 -13.82
CA ARG A 69 1.03 12.14 -14.64
C ARG A 69 -0.26 11.84 -13.88
N ALA A 70 -1.39 12.07 -14.55
CA ALA A 70 -2.72 11.72 -14.07
C ALA A 70 -2.86 10.21 -13.77
N PRO A 71 -3.83 9.80 -12.94
CA PRO A 71 -4.08 8.40 -12.61
C PRO A 71 -4.22 7.50 -13.84
N TYR A 72 -3.42 6.45 -13.90
CA TYR A 72 -3.47 5.41 -14.93
C TYR A 72 -3.61 4.03 -14.31
N GLU A 73 -4.14 3.10 -15.11
CA GLU A 73 -4.39 1.73 -14.69
C GLU A 73 -3.12 0.90 -14.83
N VAL A 74 -2.69 0.28 -13.73
CA VAL A 74 -1.58 -0.66 -13.69
C VAL A 74 -2.16 -2.04 -13.39
N PRO A 75 -1.94 -3.04 -14.25
CA PRO A 75 -2.39 -4.40 -14.00
C PRO A 75 -1.92 -4.91 -12.63
N ASP A 76 -2.84 -5.44 -11.85
CA ASP A 76 -2.58 -5.97 -10.51
C ASP A 76 -3.51 -7.17 -10.26
N PRO A 77 -3.02 -8.41 -10.40
CA PRO A 77 -3.83 -9.61 -10.21
C PRO A 77 -4.24 -9.82 -8.74
N ALA A 78 -3.64 -9.09 -7.79
CA ALA A 78 -4.03 -9.18 -6.39
C ALA A 78 -5.32 -8.39 -6.07
N THR A 79 -5.77 -7.50 -6.98
CA THR A 79 -7.03 -6.77 -6.79
C THR A 79 -8.17 -7.51 -7.50
N LYS A 80 -9.37 -7.48 -6.91
CA LYS A 80 -10.59 -8.06 -7.54
C LYS A 80 -10.89 -7.47 -8.92
N ARG A 81 -10.41 -6.25 -9.18
CA ARG A 81 -10.65 -5.50 -10.41
C ARG A 81 -9.60 -5.80 -11.50
N GLY A 82 -8.52 -6.50 -11.14
CA GLY A 82 -7.41 -6.82 -12.04
C GLY A 82 -6.43 -5.66 -12.28
N TYR A 83 -6.63 -4.52 -11.65
CA TYR A 83 -5.74 -3.36 -11.74
C TYR A 83 -5.81 -2.46 -10.51
N ARG A 84 -4.82 -1.57 -10.40
CA ARG A 84 -4.74 -0.47 -9.43
C ARG A 84 -4.51 0.85 -10.14
N LEU A 85 -4.96 1.95 -9.55
CA LEU A 85 -4.67 3.29 -10.06
C LEU A 85 -3.35 3.79 -9.49
N CYS A 86 -2.47 4.24 -10.36
CA CYS A 86 -1.19 4.83 -10.02
C CYS A 86 -1.05 6.22 -10.64
N ILE A 87 -0.34 7.10 -9.95
CA ILE A 87 0.11 8.39 -10.46
C ILE A 87 1.63 8.38 -10.55
N ASP A 88 2.16 9.22 -11.43
CA ASP A 88 3.57 9.59 -11.39
C ASP A 88 3.67 10.98 -10.79
N PHE A 89 4.68 11.19 -9.94
CA PHE A 89 4.95 12.47 -9.34
C PHE A 89 6.46 12.67 -9.17
N VAL A 90 6.87 13.91 -8.96
CA VAL A 90 8.26 14.28 -8.65
C VAL A 90 8.35 14.78 -7.22
N TYR A 91 9.40 14.37 -6.51
CA TYR A 91 9.68 14.85 -5.16
C TYR A 91 10.15 16.30 -5.19
N ASP A 92 9.48 17.12 -4.39
CA ASP A 92 9.90 18.48 -4.07
C ASP A 92 10.78 18.47 -2.81
N TRP A 93 10.31 17.75 -1.79
CA TRP A 93 11.05 17.55 -0.55
C TRP A 93 10.82 16.14 -0.03
N LEU A 94 11.87 15.53 0.51
CA LEU A 94 11.78 14.20 1.12
C LEU A 94 12.82 14.10 2.25
N VAL A 95 12.38 13.63 3.42
CA VAL A 95 13.27 13.22 4.50
C VAL A 95 13.16 11.73 4.74
N ASP A 96 14.17 11.16 5.41
CA ASP A 96 14.07 9.79 5.87
C ASP A 96 12.99 9.65 6.95
N ALA A 97 11.86 9.09 6.53
CA ALA A 97 10.74 8.88 7.39
C ALA A 97 10.97 7.76 8.40
N HIS A 98 12.00 6.93 8.28
CA HIS A 98 12.35 5.90 9.29
C HIS A 98 12.74 6.56 10.61
N GLU A 99 13.50 7.64 10.54
CA GLU A 99 13.98 8.42 11.69
C GLU A 99 12.90 9.36 12.24
N ALA A 100 12.48 10.35 11.44
CA ALA A 100 11.52 11.36 11.87
C ALA A 100 10.78 12.03 10.69
N PRO A 101 9.47 12.30 10.83
CA PRO A 101 8.73 13.13 9.88
C PRO A 101 9.07 14.62 10.06
N VAL A 102 8.90 15.40 9.00
CA VAL A 102 9.02 16.87 9.02
C VAL A 102 7.91 17.50 9.88
N ILE A 103 6.67 17.04 9.69
CA ILE A 103 5.53 17.45 10.51
C ILE A 103 5.01 16.23 11.27
N PRO A 104 5.34 16.12 12.58
CA PRO A 104 4.81 15.07 13.44
C PRO A 104 3.29 15.07 13.52
N ARG A 105 2.71 13.89 13.77
CA ARG A 105 1.26 13.68 13.87
C ARG A 105 0.59 14.61 14.90
N GLU A 106 1.27 14.94 15.98
CA GLU A 106 0.72 15.81 17.04
C GLU A 106 0.46 17.23 16.54
N MET A 107 1.34 17.77 15.69
CA MET A 107 1.14 19.10 15.10
C MET A 107 -0.06 19.14 14.15
N LEU A 108 -0.38 18.01 13.51
CA LEU A 108 -1.56 17.87 12.65
C LEU A 108 -2.88 17.85 13.43
N ARG A 109 -2.83 17.76 14.77
CA ARG A 109 -4.02 17.82 15.65
C ARG A 109 -4.43 19.24 16.04
N THR A 110 -3.63 20.24 15.67
CA THR A 110 -3.89 21.64 16.02
C THR A 110 -4.65 22.35 14.90
N HIS A 111 -5.57 23.25 15.25
CA HIS A 111 -6.26 24.08 14.26
C HIS A 111 -5.24 24.97 13.52
N PRO A 112 -5.35 25.13 12.18
CA PRO A 112 -6.41 24.66 11.28
C PRO A 112 -6.19 23.26 10.68
N LEU A 113 -5.08 22.59 10.95
CA LEU A 113 -4.76 21.27 10.38
C LEU A 113 -5.66 20.15 10.93
N SER A 114 -6.24 20.35 12.12
CA SER A 114 -7.15 19.41 12.78
C SER A 114 -8.43 19.13 11.99
N VAL A 115 -8.82 20.00 11.05
CA VAL A 115 -10.01 19.79 10.21
C VAL A 115 -9.84 18.66 9.20
N GLN A 116 -8.59 18.26 8.93
CA GLN A 116 -8.25 17.19 8.00
C GLN A 116 -8.13 15.84 8.72
N THR A 117 -8.63 14.79 8.07
CA THR A 117 -8.40 13.41 8.53
C THR A 117 -7.05 12.93 8.01
N TRP A 118 -6.05 12.88 8.89
CA TRP A 118 -4.68 12.48 8.55
C TRP A 118 -4.46 10.97 8.57
N ASP A 119 -5.20 10.23 9.41
CA ASP A 119 -5.13 8.77 9.50
C ASP A 119 -5.88 8.06 8.35
N ALA A 120 -5.58 8.47 7.12
CA ALA A 120 -6.19 7.93 5.92
C ALA A 120 -5.85 6.45 5.72
N GLN A 121 -6.83 5.68 5.25
CA GLN A 121 -6.69 4.26 4.97
C GLN A 121 -6.25 3.98 3.53
N CYS A 122 -6.41 4.96 2.64
CA CYS A 122 -5.96 4.93 1.25
C CYS A 122 -5.28 6.24 0.85
N SER A 123 -4.32 6.12 -0.07
CA SER A 123 -3.74 7.27 -0.76
C SER A 123 -4.76 7.90 -1.71
N GLY A 124 -4.52 9.14 -2.12
CA GLY A 124 -5.40 9.89 -3.02
C GLY A 124 -6.53 10.62 -2.28
N THR A 125 -6.43 10.76 -0.95
CA THR A 125 -7.37 11.55 -0.17
C THR A 125 -7.10 13.04 -0.42
N VAL A 126 -8.14 13.80 -0.76
CA VAL A 126 -8.05 15.26 -0.94
C VAL A 126 -7.80 15.92 0.42
N ILE A 127 -6.86 16.86 0.47
CA ILE A 127 -6.64 17.74 1.61
C ILE A 127 -7.62 18.91 1.50
N LYS A 128 -8.39 19.17 2.55
CA LYS A 128 -9.37 20.26 2.55
C LYS A 128 -8.67 21.61 2.34
N PRO A 129 -9.25 22.55 1.57
CA PRO A 129 -8.62 23.84 1.27
C PRO A 129 -8.16 24.63 2.51
N ILE A 130 -8.92 24.56 3.61
CA ILE A 130 -8.58 25.20 4.89
C ILE A 130 -7.29 24.61 5.49
N ALA A 131 -7.11 23.29 5.40
CA ALA A 131 -5.92 22.61 5.88
C ALA A 131 -4.74 22.77 4.89
N GLU A 132 -5.01 22.81 3.59
CA GLU A 132 -4.00 22.95 2.53
C GLU A 132 -3.16 24.21 2.72
N GLY A 133 -3.79 25.39 2.79
CA GLY A 133 -3.05 26.65 2.89
C GLY A 133 -2.20 26.75 4.16
N ALA A 134 -2.73 26.24 5.27
CA ALA A 134 -1.98 26.20 6.53
C ALA A 134 -0.86 25.16 6.53
N LEU A 135 -1.08 24.02 5.87
CA LEU A 135 -0.08 22.99 5.71
C LEU A 135 1.09 23.51 4.88
N GLU A 136 0.82 24.14 3.74
CA GLU A 136 1.85 24.74 2.89
C GLU A 136 2.64 25.81 3.63
N LYS A 137 1.95 26.69 4.36
CA LYS A 137 2.63 27.70 5.19
C LYS A 137 3.57 27.03 6.19
N ARG A 138 3.08 26.02 6.93
CA ARG A 138 3.90 25.33 7.93
C ARG A 138 5.04 24.53 7.30
N TRP A 139 4.79 23.94 6.14
CA TRP A 139 5.79 23.20 5.38
C TRP A 139 6.93 24.12 4.95
N ALA A 140 6.60 25.30 4.41
CA ALA A 140 7.59 26.31 4.02
C ALA A 140 8.37 26.88 5.20
N GLU A 141 7.77 27.00 6.39
CA GLU A 141 8.46 27.41 7.62
C GLU A 141 9.52 26.39 8.06
N LEU A 142 9.24 25.08 7.91
CA LEU A 142 10.13 24.01 8.36
C LEU A 142 11.20 23.60 7.34
N THR A 143 10.84 23.64 6.06
CA THR A 143 11.72 23.20 4.96
C THR A 143 12.43 24.36 4.26
N GLY A 144 12.00 25.60 4.53
CA GLY A 144 12.42 26.78 3.79
C GLY A 144 11.80 26.84 2.39
N LYS A 145 12.11 27.91 1.65
CA LYS A 145 11.68 28.06 0.26
C LYS A 145 12.74 27.45 -0.65
N ARG A 146 12.49 26.25 -1.16
CA ARG A 146 13.27 25.68 -2.28
C ARG A 146 12.60 25.99 -3.61
N LYS A 147 13.42 26.10 -4.66
CA LYS A 147 12.90 26.15 -6.03
C LYS A 147 12.32 24.77 -6.34
N PRO A 148 11.04 24.67 -6.78
CA PRO A 148 10.46 23.38 -7.10
C PRO A 148 11.28 22.72 -8.22
N PRO A 149 11.39 21.38 -8.21
CA PRO A 149 12.01 20.66 -9.32
C PRO A 149 11.28 21.03 -10.61
N LYS A 150 12.01 21.06 -11.73
CA LYS A 150 11.37 21.25 -13.03
C LYS A 150 10.37 20.11 -13.22
N LEU A 151 9.11 20.45 -13.49
CA LEU A 151 8.05 19.49 -13.78
C LEU A 151 8.17 18.92 -15.21
N ASP A 152 9.40 18.84 -15.73
CA ASP A 152 9.68 18.29 -17.05
C ASP A 152 9.34 16.80 -16.97
N THR A 153 8.29 16.40 -17.68
CA THR A 153 7.85 15.02 -17.77
C THR A 153 9.03 14.16 -18.24
N PRO A 154 9.50 13.17 -17.46
CA PRO A 154 10.52 12.27 -17.97
C PRO A 154 9.97 11.56 -19.21
N THR A 155 10.73 11.57 -20.31
CA THR A 155 10.37 10.90 -21.58
C THR A 155 10.51 9.37 -21.51
N GLY A 156 10.32 8.77 -20.32
CA GLY A 156 10.49 7.33 -20.09
C GLY A 156 9.57 6.81 -19.00
N PRO A 157 9.41 5.48 -18.87
CA PRO A 157 8.55 4.88 -17.87
C PRO A 157 9.09 5.18 -16.46
N THR A 158 8.34 5.97 -15.68
CA THR A 158 8.60 6.17 -14.25
C THR A 158 8.52 4.83 -13.54
N ARG A 159 9.55 4.48 -12.77
CA ARG A 159 9.55 3.27 -11.93
C ARG A 159 9.33 3.67 -10.49
N SER A 160 8.57 2.88 -9.74
CA SER A 160 8.41 3.14 -8.32
C SER A 160 9.75 3.00 -7.61
N SER A 161 10.07 3.97 -6.77
CA SER A 161 11.28 3.98 -5.95
C SER A 161 11.25 2.94 -4.83
N LYS A 162 10.07 2.39 -4.52
CA LYS A 162 9.88 1.24 -3.62
C LYS A 162 10.14 -0.08 -4.32
N VAL A 163 11.28 -0.20 -5.00
CA VAL A 163 11.61 -1.37 -5.83
C VAL A 163 11.57 -2.65 -4.98
N THR A 164 12.20 -2.63 -3.81
CA THR A 164 12.18 -3.78 -2.88
C THR A 164 10.79 -4.04 -2.30
N ALA A 165 9.99 -3.01 -2.02
CA ALA A 165 8.63 -3.20 -1.51
C ALA A 165 7.70 -3.83 -2.56
N HIS A 166 7.82 -3.42 -3.82
CA HIS A 166 7.09 -4.03 -4.92
C HIS A 166 7.53 -5.46 -5.20
N ALA A 167 8.82 -5.76 -5.12
CA ALA A 167 9.33 -7.12 -5.19
C ALA A 167 8.80 -7.99 -4.03
N ALA A 168 8.82 -7.47 -2.80
CA ALA A 168 8.31 -8.17 -1.63
C ALA A 168 6.78 -8.40 -1.69
N ALA A 169 6.01 -7.44 -2.18
CA ALA A 169 4.58 -7.63 -2.38
C ALA A 169 4.27 -8.59 -3.53
N ALA A 170 5.03 -8.56 -4.63
CA ALA A 170 4.91 -9.55 -5.70
C ALA A 170 5.22 -10.97 -5.19
N ALA A 171 6.26 -11.13 -4.36
CA ALA A 171 6.59 -12.41 -3.74
C ALA A 171 5.50 -12.90 -2.77
N LYS A 172 4.90 -12.00 -1.98
CA LYS A 172 3.75 -12.33 -1.10
C LYS A 172 2.50 -12.72 -1.90
N SER A 173 2.19 -12.00 -2.99
CA SER A 173 1.08 -12.34 -3.89
C SER A 173 1.31 -13.66 -4.61
N ALA A 174 2.55 -13.97 -5.02
CA ALA A 174 2.92 -15.23 -5.64
C ALA A 174 2.89 -16.42 -4.64
N ALA A 175 3.22 -16.18 -3.37
CA ALA A 175 3.09 -17.19 -2.32
C ALA A 175 1.62 -17.45 -1.96
N ALA A 176 0.76 -16.43 -1.98
CA ALA A 176 -0.67 -16.55 -1.74
C ALA A 176 -1.44 -17.19 -2.92
N SER A 177 -0.90 -17.17 -4.14
CA SER A 177 -1.49 -17.78 -5.32
C SER A 177 -0.98 -19.20 -5.63
N ARG A 178 -0.05 -19.75 -4.83
CA ARG A 178 0.33 -21.17 -4.94
C ARG A 178 -0.83 -22.05 -4.45
N PRO A 179 -1.45 -22.88 -5.30
CA PRO A 179 -2.42 -23.85 -4.82
C PRO A 179 -1.69 -24.86 -3.94
N GLY A 180 -2.15 -24.99 -2.69
CA GLY A 180 -1.61 -25.97 -1.75
C GLY A 180 -1.62 -27.35 -2.38
N THR A 181 -0.43 -27.93 -2.56
CA THR A 181 -0.28 -29.32 -2.95
C THR A 181 -0.79 -30.18 -1.79
N LYS A 182 -2.06 -30.57 -1.86
CA LYS A 182 -2.66 -31.57 -0.97
C LYS A 182 -1.83 -32.86 -1.12
N PRO A 183 -1.34 -33.48 -0.04
CA PRO A 183 -0.75 -34.81 -0.13
C PRO A 183 -1.81 -35.78 -0.63
N LYS A 184 -1.54 -36.45 -1.75
CA LYS A 184 -2.37 -37.52 -2.29
C LYS A 184 -2.32 -38.69 -1.30
N ALA A 185 -3.39 -38.89 -0.54
CA ALA A 185 -3.55 -40.09 0.28
C ALA A 185 -3.49 -41.31 -0.64
N ALA A 186 -2.47 -42.14 -0.46
CA ALA A 186 -2.30 -43.38 -1.18
C ALA A 186 -3.43 -44.35 -0.76
N SER A 187 -4.29 -44.64 -1.73
CA SER A 187 -5.24 -45.75 -1.70
C SER A 187 -4.45 -47.05 -1.61
N ASN A 188 -4.44 -47.71 -0.46
CA ASN A 188 -3.97 -49.08 -0.35
C ASN A 188 -5.16 -50.03 -0.55
N GLN A 189 -5.30 -50.55 -1.76
CA GLN A 189 -6.05 -51.78 -2.01
C GLN A 189 -5.19 -52.93 -1.50
N THR A 190 -5.74 -53.77 -0.62
CA THR A 190 -5.24 -55.13 -0.44
C THR A 190 -6.44 -56.05 -0.31
N ALA A 191 -6.56 -56.91 -1.32
CA ALA A 191 -7.44 -58.05 -1.31
C ALA A 191 -6.91 -59.08 -0.32
N GLU A 192 -7.77 -59.65 0.51
CA GLU A 192 -7.54 -61.01 0.97
C GLU A 192 -8.85 -61.74 1.26
N SER A 193 -8.91 -62.92 0.67
CA SER A 193 -10.03 -63.84 0.55
C SER A 193 -10.03 -64.88 1.67
N ALA A 194 -11.24 -65.15 2.18
CA ALA A 194 -11.74 -66.43 2.70
C ALA A 194 -11.02 -67.13 3.88
N THR A 195 -11.76 -67.39 4.97
CA THR A 195 -12.19 -68.77 5.31
C THR A 195 -13.25 -68.83 6.43
N LYS A 196 -14.05 -69.91 6.33
CA LYS A 196 -15.18 -70.42 7.14
C LYS A 196 -14.97 -70.32 8.67
N THR A 197 -16.02 -70.21 9.50
CA THR A 197 -16.76 -71.39 10.02
C THR A 197 -18.05 -70.98 10.77
N ALA A 198 -19.07 -71.81 10.60
CA ALA A 198 -20.42 -71.77 11.17
C ALA A 198 -20.50 -71.72 12.71
N THR A 199 -21.63 -71.28 13.27
CA THR A 199 -22.50 -72.06 14.18
C THR A 199 -23.88 -71.39 14.37
N LYS A 200 -24.92 -72.22 14.35
CA LYS A 200 -26.36 -71.98 14.57
C LYS A 200 -26.73 -71.40 15.95
N LYS A 201 -27.84 -70.63 16.01
CA LYS A 201 -29.09 -70.95 16.77
C LYS A 201 -30.07 -69.76 16.68
N THR A 202 -31.22 -69.87 16.00
CA THR A 202 -32.54 -70.37 16.47
C THR A 202 -33.37 -69.35 17.27
N ALA A 203 -34.50 -68.92 16.67
CA ALA A 203 -35.81 -68.54 17.23
C ALA A 203 -35.88 -67.53 18.40
N THR A 204 -36.79 -66.56 18.45
CA THR A 204 -38.24 -66.77 18.59
C THR A 204 -39.03 -65.43 18.53
N LYS A 205 -40.02 -65.37 17.62
CA LYS A 205 -41.41 -64.84 17.71
C LYS A 205 -41.86 -63.95 18.90
N ARG A 206 -42.46 -62.78 18.60
CA ARG A 206 -43.85 -62.27 18.95
C ARG A 206 -43.90 -60.73 18.83
N LEU A 207 -44.73 -60.16 17.92
CA LEU A 207 -46.11 -59.63 18.09
C LEU A 207 -46.24 -58.47 19.09
N GLN A 208 -46.54 -57.24 18.61
CA GLN A 208 -47.86 -56.56 18.58
C GLN A 208 -48.30 -56.01 19.95
N GLU A 209 -48.30 -54.68 20.10
CA GLU A 209 -49.47 -53.77 20.04
C GLU A 209 -50.19 -53.61 21.39
N GLY A 210 -50.39 -52.34 21.77
CA GLY A 210 -51.02 -51.88 23.01
C GLY A 210 -50.56 -50.48 23.32
#